data_AF-A0A353SVC4-F1
#
_entry.id   AF-A0A353SVC4-F1
#
_cell.length_a   1.000
_cell.length_b   1.000
_cell.length_c   1.000
_cell.angle_alpha   90.00
_cell.angle_beta   90.00
_cell.angle_gamma   90.00
#
_symmetry.space_group_name_H-M   'P 1'
#
loop_
_entity.id
_entity.type
_entity.pdbx_description
1 polymer ?
#
loop_
_entity_poly.entity_id
_entity_poly.type
_entity_poly.pdbx_seq_one_letter_code
_entity_poly.pdbx_strand_id
1 'polypeptide(L)' 'RAKSITPRDVRDALVKTDLKTAFGPVKFISYGKKTQQNKLDTYLVQWQKGNLEAVWPKSVATKKYIYPTPHWDKRK' A
#
# COMPACT_ATOMS: atom_id res chain seq x y z
N ARG A 1 -2.27 14.65 16.94
CA ARG A 1 -1.03 14.18 17.62
C ARG A 1 -1.37 13.79 19.06
N ALA A 2 -0.53 13.01 19.73
CA ALA A 2 -0.77 12.59 21.11
C ALA A 2 -0.61 13.75 22.09
N LYS A 3 -1.38 13.72 23.19
CA LYS A 3 -1.33 14.72 24.25
C LYS A 3 -0.15 14.49 25.21
N SER A 4 0.24 13.24 25.39
CA SER A 4 1.40 12.80 26.17
C SER A 4 1.96 11.50 25.58
N ILE A 5 3.07 11.00 26.15
CA ILE A 5 3.67 9.72 25.78
C ILE A 5 3.04 8.52 26.52
N THR A 6 1.95 8.73 27.26
CA THR A 6 1.28 7.61 27.94
C THR A 6 0.66 6.66 26.90
N PRO A 7 0.58 5.33 27.19
CA PRO A 7 0.04 4.36 26.24
C PRO A 7 -1.37 4.69 25.73
N ARG A 8 -2.21 5.26 26.59
CA ARG A 8 -3.58 5.67 26.25
C ARG A 8 -3.59 6.81 25.24
N ASP A 9 -2.86 7.89 25.50
CA ASP A 9 -2.86 9.07 24.64
C ASP A 9 -2.22 8.77 23.27
N VAL A 10 -1.21 7.89 23.23
CA VAL A 10 -0.60 7.43 21.98
C VAL A 10 -1.60 6.61 21.17
N ARG A 11 -2.30 5.65 21.79
CA ARG A 11 -3.35 4.87 21.12
C ARG A 11 -4.44 5.76 20.55
N ASP A 12 -4.94 6.70 21.35
CA ASP A 12 -6.01 7.61 20.93
C ASP A 12 -5.57 8.51 19.76
N ALA A 13 -4.29 8.90 19.73
CA ALA A 13 -3.72 9.63 18.60
C ALA A 13 -3.61 8.77 17.33
N LEU A 14 -3.22 7.50 17.45
CA LEU A 14 -3.14 6.56 16.32
C LEU A 14 -4.52 6.28 15.72
N VAL A 15 -5.55 6.11 16.55
CA VAL A 15 -6.94 5.93 16.08
C VAL A 15 -7.43 7.13 15.27
N LYS A 16 -7.00 8.34 15.63
CA LYS A 16 -7.34 9.59 14.93
C LYS A 16 -6.42 9.90 13.74
N THR A 17 -5.42 9.05 13.48
CA THR A 17 -4.46 9.29 12.40
C THR A 17 -5.08 8.98 11.05
N ASP A 18 -5.10 9.98 10.18
CA ASP A 18 -5.50 9.89 8.78
C ASP A 18 -4.52 10.76 7.98
N LEU A 19 -3.51 10.11 7.38
CA LEU A 19 -2.40 10.81 6.71
C LEU A 19 -2.30 10.38 5.25
N LYS A 20 -2.06 11.35 4.36
CA LYS A 20 -1.70 11.08 2.97
C LYS A 20 -0.17 11.13 2.85
N THR A 21 0.44 10.01 2.48
CA THR A 21 1.90 9.88 2.33
C THR A 21 2.28 9.53 0.90
N ALA A 22 3.57 9.55 0.58
CA ALA A 22 4.09 9.09 -0.72
C ALA A 22 3.75 7.61 -1.01
N PHE A 23 3.57 6.80 0.03
CA PHE A 23 3.19 5.38 -0.07
C PHE A 23 1.67 5.16 0.01
N GLY A 24 0.87 6.23 -0.03
CA GLY A 24 -0.57 6.17 0.06
C GLY A 24 -1.12 6.56 1.45
N PRO A 25 -2.42 6.31 1.69
CA PRO A 25 -3.06 6.68 2.94
C PRO A 25 -2.59 5.80 4.11
N VAL A 26 -2.39 6.42 5.27
CA VAL A 26 -2.07 5.74 6.53
C VAL A 26 -3.21 5.98 7.50
N LYS A 27 -3.95 4.91 7.82
CA LYS A 27 -5.07 4.92 8.75
C LYS A 27 -5.19 3.59 9.49
N PHE A 28 -5.23 3.62 10.80
CA PHE A 28 -5.28 2.42 11.62
C PHE A 28 -6.74 2.01 11.87
N ILE A 29 -7.18 0.97 11.16
CA ILE A 29 -8.54 0.43 11.28
C ILE A 29 -8.52 -1.05 11.67
N SER A 30 -9.59 -1.51 12.30
CA SER A 30 -9.82 -2.94 12.51
C SER A 30 -10.65 -3.48 11.35
N TYR A 31 -10.24 -4.60 10.76
CA TYR A 31 -10.94 -5.22 9.65
C TYR A 31 -10.74 -6.74 9.65
N GLY A 32 -11.79 -7.51 9.40
CA GLY A 32 -11.75 -8.96 9.55
C GLY A 32 -11.26 -9.37 10.95
N LYS A 33 -10.20 -10.19 11.01
CA LYS A 33 -9.53 -10.61 12.26
C LYS A 33 -8.33 -9.73 12.66
N LYS A 34 -8.11 -8.61 11.98
CA LYS A 34 -6.97 -7.70 12.22
C LYS A 34 -7.43 -6.49 13.02
N THR A 35 -6.66 -6.11 14.02
CA THR A 35 -6.93 -4.95 14.88
C THR A 35 -5.90 -3.85 14.64
N GLN A 36 -6.36 -2.61 14.48
CA GLN A 36 -5.50 -1.42 14.39
C GLN A 36 -4.37 -1.52 13.34
N GLN A 37 -4.68 -2.02 12.14
CA GLN A 37 -3.70 -2.09 11.05
C GLN A 37 -4.00 -1.06 9.96
N ASN A 38 -2.95 -0.64 9.26
CA ASN A 38 -3.13 0.12 8.03
C ASN A 38 -3.74 -0.78 6.95
N LYS A 39 -4.79 -0.30 6.28
CA LYS A 39 -5.39 -1.00 5.14
C LYS A 39 -4.95 -0.30 3.86
N LEU A 40 -3.93 -0.87 3.22
CA LEU A 40 -3.53 -0.52 1.87
C LEU A 40 -3.99 -1.63 0.92
N ASP A 41 -4.43 -1.24 -0.26
CA ASP A 41 -4.62 -2.20 -1.34
C ASP A 41 -3.23 -2.74 -1.73
N THR A 42 -3.13 -4.05 -1.95
CA THR A 42 -1.89 -4.68 -2.39
C THR A 42 -1.48 -4.07 -3.73
N TYR A 43 -0.23 -3.65 -3.90
CA TYR A 43 0.24 -3.22 -5.22
C TYR A 43 0.90 -4.40 -5.93
N LEU A 44 0.53 -4.63 -7.19
CA LEU A 44 1.25 -5.55 -8.06
C LEU A 44 2.09 -4.75 -9.03
N VAL A 45 3.38 -5.04 -9.07
CA VAL A 45 4.32 -4.46 -10.02
C VAL A 45 4.87 -5.54 -10.94
N GLN A 46 5.15 -5.17 -12.19
CA GLN A 46 5.74 -6.04 -13.18
C GLN A 46 6.83 -5.30 -13.95
N TRP A 47 7.97 -5.96 -14.15
CA TRP A 47 8.99 -5.47 -15.09
C TRP A 47 8.51 -5.66 -16.53
N GLN A 48 8.31 -4.55 -17.24
CA GLN A 48 7.91 -4.53 -18.66
C GLN A 48 8.83 -3.59 -19.44
N LYS A 49 9.47 -4.09 -20.51
CA LYS A 49 10.38 -3.32 -21.36
C LYS A 49 11.45 -2.58 -20.52
N GLY A 50 12.07 -3.29 -19.59
CA GLY A 50 13.09 -2.74 -18.69
C GLY A 50 12.61 -1.81 -17.56
N ASN A 51 11.32 -1.47 -17.48
CA ASN A 51 10.79 -0.56 -16.46
C ASN A 51 9.90 -1.29 -15.44
N LEU A 52 9.94 -0.85 -14.17
CA LEU A 52 9.05 -1.35 -13.11
C LEU A 52 7.70 -0.64 -13.19
N GLU A 53 6.68 -1.36 -13.64
CA GLU A 53 5.34 -0.81 -13.90
C GLU A 53 4.35 -1.29 -12.85
N ALA A 54 3.49 -0.40 -12.34
CA ALA A 54 2.38 -0.78 -11.49
C ALA A 54 1.25 -1.34 -12.36
N VAL A 55 0.85 -2.59 -12.14
CA VAL A 55 -0.16 -3.27 -12.95
C VAL A 55 -1.48 -3.51 -12.21
N TRP A 56 -1.48 -3.37 -10.89
CA TRP A 56 -2.67 -3.47 -10.04
C TRP A 56 -2.47 -2.67 -8.73
N PRO A 57 -3.52 -2.09 -8.11
CA PRO A 57 -4.93 -2.08 -8.54
C PRO A 57 -5.19 -1.23 -9.78
N LYS A 58 -6.27 -1.56 -10.51
CA LYS A 58 -6.63 -0.89 -11.79
C LYS A 58 -6.75 0.63 -11.66
N SER A 59 -7.11 1.13 -10.47
CA SER A 59 -7.25 2.55 -10.17
C SER A 59 -5.92 3.32 -10.24
N VAL A 60 -4.79 2.64 -10.04
CA VAL A 60 -3.44 3.24 -10.02
C VAL A 60 -2.45 2.55 -10.96
N ALA A 61 -2.95 1.62 -11.79
CA ALA A 61 -2.11 0.86 -12.71
C ALA A 61 -1.63 1.75 -13.87
N THR A 62 -0.31 1.80 -14.07
CA THR A 62 0.33 2.47 -15.22
C THR A 62 0.20 1.64 -16.49
N LYS A 63 0.21 0.30 -16.36
CA LYS A 63 0.05 -0.64 -17.48
C LYS A 63 -0.81 -1.84 -17.10
N LYS A 64 -1.30 -2.56 -18.11
CA LYS A 64 -1.95 -3.86 -17.90
C LYS A 64 -0.88 -4.92 -17.58
N TYR A 65 -1.22 -5.89 -16.73
CA TYR A 65 -0.35 -7.04 -16.49
C TYR A 65 -0.21 -7.90 -17.75
N ILE A 66 0.96 -8.52 -17.93
CA ILE A 66 1.26 -9.43 -19.04
C ILE A 66 1.34 -10.86 -18.52
N TYR A 67 0.48 -11.74 -19.04
CA TYR A 67 0.47 -13.16 -18.73
C TYR A 67 0.31 -14.01 -20.01
N PRO A 68 1.12 -15.08 -20.21
CA PRO A 68 2.27 -15.47 -19.40
C PRO A 68 3.38 -14.40 -19.49
N THR A 69 4.08 -14.16 -18.38
CA THR A 69 5.18 -13.19 -18.40
C THR A 69 6.33 -13.77 -19.24
N PRO A 70 6.91 -13.00 -20.20
CA PRO A 70 8.01 -13.48 -21.03
C PRO A 70 9.18 -14.04 -20.23
N HIS A 71 10.04 -14.87 -20.82
CA HIS A 71 11.31 -15.27 -20.21
C HIS A 71 12.15 -14.03 -19.88
N TRP A 72 13.01 -14.09 -18.84
CA TRP A 72 13.74 -12.92 -18.33
C TRP A 72 14.53 -12.20 -19.44
N ASP A 73 15.16 -12.96 -20.34
CA ASP A 73 15.95 -12.45 -21.46
C ASP A 73 15.13 -11.65 -22.49
N LYS A 74 13.80 -11.86 -22.50
CA LYS A 74 12.84 -11.20 -23.40
C LYS A 74 12.05 -10.07 -22.72
N ARG A 75 12.46 -9.64 -21.50
CA ARG A 75 11.81 -8.54 -20.75
C ARG A 75 12.51 -7.18 -20.89
N LYS A 76 13.57 -7.11 -21.70
CA LYS A 76 14.24 -5.85 -22.07
C LYS A 76 13.32 -4.94 -22.87
#